data_AF-A0A2X3H7F4-F1
#
_entry.id   AF-A0A2X3H7F4-F1
#
_cell.length_a   1.000
_cell.length_b   1.000
_cell.length_c   1.000
_cell.angle_alpha   90.00
_cell.angle_beta   90.00
_cell.angle_gamma   90.00
#
_symmetry.space_group_name_H-M   'P 1'
#
loop_
_entity.id
_entity.type
_entity.pdbx_description
1 polymer ?
#
loop_
_entity_poly.entity_id
_entity_poly.type
_entity_poly.pdbx_seq_one_letter_code
_entity_poly.pdbx_strand_id
1 'polypeptide(L)'
;MDEKITVKAEPNVTVTVYNASDNSILTSGSSNTEDYEIVIPEIKRPLAPYVSYYVTATDSAGNVSEKSNIEVTRDTTPPEADPISQTVKLGEAFPKDAKSLVTNVYDNAGVANLSYELITEPDVSQIGYATAVVRITDAAKNYRDITVPVFIEDDSTNSNNEAMLTSRDFTTLAQDVPTAAAELDQFILTNGQVRAWSKPSGADITNQVLITDKGG
;
A
#
# COMPACT_ATOMS: atom_id res chain seq x y z
N MET A 1 -0.65 -8.55 -16.94
CA MET A 1 -2.09 -8.86 -16.77
C MET A 1 -2.54 -9.67 -17.97
N ASP A 2 -3.50 -10.58 -17.77
CA ASP A 2 -4.02 -11.42 -18.85
C ASP A 2 -4.89 -10.58 -19.79
N GLU A 3 -4.33 -10.14 -20.90
CA GLU A 3 -5.05 -9.35 -21.91
C GLU A 3 -5.68 -10.23 -22.99
N LYS A 4 -5.10 -11.42 -23.19
CA LYS A 4 -5.41 -12.31 -24.29
C LYS A 4 -5.37 -13.76 -23.83
N ILE A 5 -6.21 -14.58 -24.43
CA ILE A 5 -6.19 -16.04 -24.29
C ILE A 5 -5.69 -16.61 -25.62
N THR A 6 -4.62 -17.40 -25.55
CA THR A 6 -4.12 -18.12 -26.72
C THR A 6 -4.90 -19.43 -26.89
N VAL A 7 -5.48 -19.65 -28.07
CA VAL A 7 -6.25 -20.86 -28.41
C VAL A 7 -5.69 -21.47 -29.69
N LYS A 8 -5.75 -22.80 -29.81
CA LYS A 8 -5.49 -23.51 -31.07
C LYS A 8 -6.77 -24.15 -31.57
N ALA A 9 -7.18 -23.84 -32.80
CA ALA A 9 -8.33 -24.45 -33.45
C ALA A 9 -8.24 -24.33 -34.98
N GLU A 10 -9.10 -25.07 -35.71
CA GLU A 10 -9.12 -25.07 -37.17
C GLU A 10 -9.48 -23.69 -37.76
N PRO A 11 -8.87 -23.27 -38.88
CA PRO A 11 -9.18 -21.99 -39.53
C PRO A 11 -10.66 -21.77 -39.86
N ASN A 12 -11.11 -20.52 -39.75
CA ASN A 12 -12.46 -20.06 -40.09
C ASN A 12 -13.55 -20.57 -39.13
N VAL A 13 -13.22 -20.69 -37.85
CA VAL A 13 -14.17 -21.02 -36.78
C VAL A 13 -14.41 -19.80 -35.89
N THR A 14 -15.53 -19.82 -35.18
CA THR A 14 -15.79 -18.93 -34.05
C THR A 14 -15.42 -19.65 -32.76
N VAL A 15 -14.43 -19.13 -32.05
CA VAL A 15 -14.04 -19.64 -30.74
C VAL A 15 -14.80 -18.91 -29.65
N THR A 16 -15.33 -19.66 -28.69
CA THR A 16 -16.00 -19.11 -27.51
C THR A 16 -15.34 -19.64 -26.25
N VAL A 17 -15.03 -18.72 -25.33
CA VAL A 17 -14.43 -19.02 -24.02
C VAL A 17 -15.53 -18.99 -22.97
N TYR A 18 -15.62 -20.05 -22.17
CA TYR A 18 -16.65 -20.24 -21.16
C TYR A 18 -16.04 -20.36 -19.77
N ASN A 19 -16.72 -19.80 -18.78
CA ASN A 19 -16.47 -20.15 -17.38
C ASN A 19 -16.95 -21.59 -17.14
N ALA A 20 -16.07 -22.44 -16.61
CA ALA A 20 -16.35 -23.86 -16.44
C ALA A 20 -17.37 -24.16 -15.33
N SER A 21 -17.58 -23.23 -14.39
CA SER A 21 -18.50 -23.44 -13.25
C SER A 21 -19.98 -23.27 -13.64
N ASP A 22 -20.29 -22.35 -14.54
CA ASP A 22 -21.66 -21.98 -14.91
C ASP A 22 -21.94 -22.00 -16.42
N ASN A 23 -20.93 -22.30 -17.24
CA ASN A 23 -20.94 -22.23 -18.71
C ASN A 23 -21.32 -20.83 -19.26
N SER A 24 -21.13 -19.76 -18.49
CA SER A 24 -21.30 -18.40 -18.99
C SER A 24 -20.17 -18.02 -19.95
N ILE A 25 -20.49 -17.21 -20.96
CA ILE A 25 -19.50 -16.76 -21.95
C ILE A 25 -18.65 -15.65 -21.34
N LEU A 26 -17.33 -15.84 -21.34
CA LEU A 26 -16.36 -14.80 -21.01
C LEU A 26 -16.13 -13.88 -22.22
N THR A 27 -15.85 -14.48 -23.39
CA THR A 27 -15.55 -13.78 -24.64
C THR A 27 -15.69 -14.73 -25.83
N SER A 28 -15.82 -14.18 -27.03
CA SER A 28 -15.88 -14.93 -28.28
C SER A 28 -15.20 -14.15 -29.41
N GLY A 29 -14.57 -14.86 -30.35
CA GLY A 29 -13.94 -14.24 -31.51
C GLY A 29 -13.86 -15.21 -32.68
N SER A 30 -14.04 -14.70 -33.89
CA SER A 30 -13.80 -15.45 -35.13
C SER A 30 -12.35 -15.30 -35.57
N SER A 31 -11.76 -16.36 -36.11
CA SER A 31 -10.38 -16.31 -36.60
C SER A 31 -10.12 -17.24 -37.79
N ASN A 32 -9.10 -16.90 -38.57
CA ASN A 32 -8.78 -17.52 -39.87
C ASN A 32 -7.39 -18.20 -39.91
N THR A 33 -6.65 -18.22 -38.79
CA THR A 33 -5.34 -18.88 -38.60
C THR A 33 -5.47 -20.21 -37.84
N GLU A 34 -4.39 -20.84 -37.35
CA GLU A 34 -4.49 -22.01 -36.44
C GLU A 34 -4.23 -21.63 -34.98
N ASP A 35 -3.33 -20.69 -34.74
CA ASP A 35 -3.09 -20.07 -33.43
C ASP A 35 -3.87 -18.76 -33.33
N TYR A 36 -4.66 -18.64 -32.26
CA TYR A 36 -5.59 -17.53 -32.04
C TYR A 36 -5.28 -16.80 -30.75
N GLU A 37 -5.41 -15.48 -30.79
CA GLU A 37 -5.44 -14.66 -29.59
C GLU A 37 -6.83 -14.04 -29.45
N ILE A 38 -7.55 -14.46 -28.41
CA ILE A 38 -8.85 -13.88 -28.10
C ILE A 38 -8.66 -12.81 -27.05
N VAL A 39 -9.08 -11.60 -27.39
CA VAL A 39 -9.01 -10.44 -26.51
C VAL A 39 -10.01 -10.64 -25.36
N ILE A 40 -9.53 -10.55 -24.13
CA ILE A 40 -10.41 -10.53 -22.94
C ILE A 40 -11.07 -9.14 -22.87
N PRO A 41 -12.40 -9.01 -22.69
CA PRO A 41 -13.03 -7.70 -22.55
C PRO A 41 -12.43 -6.90 -21.39
N GLU A 42 -12.20 -5.60 -21.57
CA GLU A 42 -11.55 -4.75 -20.55
C GLU A 42 -12.26 -4.80 -19.19
N ILE A 43 -13.59 -4.80 -19.19
CA ILE A 43 -14.42 -4.92 -17.98
C ILE A 43 -14.26 -6.26 -17.23
N LYS A 44 -13.64 -7.26 -17.86
CA LYS A 44 -13.35 -8.57 -17.28
C LYS A 44 -11.88 -8.72 -16.88
N ARG A 45 -11.05 -7.68 -17.04
CA ARG A 45 -9.63 -7.69 -16.71
C ARG A 45 -9.35 -7.02 -15.35
N PRO A 46 -8.35 -7.51 -14.59
CA PRO A 46 -7.75 -8.84 -14.76
C PRO A 46 -8.80 -9.94 -14.51
N LEU A 47 -8.58 -11.13 -15.05
CA LEU A 47 -9.46 -12.26 -14.73
C LEU A 47 -9.40 -12.52 -13.22
N ALA A 48 -10.55 -12.83 -12.64
CA ALA A 48 -10.60 -13.26 -11.26
C ALA A 48 -9.71 -14.50 -11.08
N PRO A 49 -8.92 -14.57 -9.99
CA PRO A 49 -8.03 -15.69 -9.73
C PRO A 49 -8.82 -16.95 -9.38
N TYR A 50 -8.21 -18.11 -9.63
CA TYR A 50 -8.77 -19.45 -9.34
C TYR A 50 -10.09 -19.77 -10.04
N VAL A 51 -10.41 -19.06 -11.13
CA VAL A 51 -11.56 -19.33 -11.97
C VAL A 51 -11.15 -20.25 -13.12
N SER A 52 -11.96 -21.28 -13.33
CA SER A 52 -11.75 -22.30 -14.36
C SER A 52 -12.42 -21.89 -15.67
N TYR A 53 -11.74 -22.05 -16.80
CA TYR A 53 -12.26 -21.77 -18.13
C TYR A 53 -12.00 -22.93 -19.10
N TYR A 54 -12.88 -23.07 -20.09
CA TYR A 54 -12.68 -23.95 -21.25
C TYR A 54 -13.09 -23.22 -22.53
N VAL A 55 -12.69 -23.75 -23.68
CA VAL A 55 -13.04 -23.20 -24.99
C VAL A 55 -13.75 -24.23 -25.87
N THR A 56 -14.60 -23.76 -26.78
CA THR A 56 -15.11 -24.53 -27.93
C THR A 56 -14.97 -23.72 -29.21
N ALA A 57 -14.94 -24.42 -30.35
CA ALA A 57 -14.95 -23.83 -31.68
C ALA A 57 -16.24 -24.20 -32.41
N THR A 58 -16.83 -23.25 -33.14
CA THR A 58 -18.00 -23.46 -33.99
C THR A 58 -17.67 -23.13 -35.44
N ASP A 59 -17.87 -24.08 -36.35
CA ASP A 59 -17.63 -23.86 -37.78
C ASP A 59 -18.75 -23.04 -38.45
N SER A 60 -18.55 -22.68 -39.73
CA SER A 60 -19.55 -21.93 -40.51
C SER A 60 -20.86 -22.68 -40.79
N ALA A 61 -20.86 -24.00 -40.66
CA ALA A 61 -22.06 -24.84 -40.78
C ALA A 61 -22.81 -24.96 -39.44
N GLY A 62 -22.23 -24.47 -38.34
CA GLY A 62 -22.79 -24.51 -36.99
C GLY A 62 -22.40 -25.74 -36.17
N ASN A 63 -21.44 -26.56 -36.62
CA ASN A 63 -20.95 -27.68 -35.84
C ASN A 63 -20.03 -27.17 -34.72
N VAL A 64 -20.24 -27.67 -33.49
CA VAL A 64 -19.47 -27.27 -32.30
C VAL A 64 -18.51 -28.39 -31.91
N SER A 65 -17.26 -28.05 -31.59
CA SER A 65 -16.25 -28.97 -31.09
C SER A 65 -16.58 -29.52 -29.70
N GLU A 66 -15.87 -30.55 -29.27
CA GLU A 66 -15.77 -30.88 -27.85
C GLU A 66 -15.09 -29.75 -27.06
N LYS A 67 -15.24 -29.78 -25.73
CA LYS A 67 -14.57 -28.83 -24.83
C LYS A 67 -13.06 -29.09 -24.83
N SER A 68 -12.28 -28.01 -24.75
CA SER A 68 -10.84 -28.12 -24.41
C SER A 68 -10.62 -28.70 -23.01
N ASN A 69 -9.36 -28.93 -22.66
CA ASN A 69 -8.96 -29.03 -21.26
C ASN A 69 -9.37 -27.75 -20.51
N ILE A 70 -9.69 -27.93 -19.22
CA ILE A 70 -10.00 -26.82 -18.32
C ILE A 70 -8.69 -26.22 -17.83
N GLU A 71 -8.56 -24.91 -17.95
CA GLU A 71 -7.46 -24.13 -17.40
C GLU A 71 -7.94 -23.25 -16.25
N VAL A 72 -7.11 -23.10 -15.22
CA VAL A 72 -7.44 -22.32 -14.02
C VAL A 72 -6.58 -21.07 -13.97
N THR A 73 -7.21 -19.91 -13.79
CA THR A 73 -6.48 -18.66 -13.63
C THR A 73 -5.67 -18.67 -12.35
N ARG A 74 -4.45 -18.13 -12.44
CA ARG A 74 -3.56 -18.01 -11.29
C ARG A 74 -3.66 -16.61 -10.72
N ASP A 75 -3.50 -16.53 -9.40
CA ASP A 75 -3.34 -15.25 -8.76
C ASP A 75 -1.90 -14.75 -8.89
N THR A 76 -1.77 -13.50 -9.29
CA THR A 76 -0.48 -12.82 -9.53
C THR A 76 -0.48 -11.39 -8.97
N THR A 77 -1.56 -10.97 -8.31
CA THR A 77 -1.72 -9.60 -7.84
C THR A 77 -1.47 -9.57 -6.33
N PRO A 78 -0.57 -8.71 -5.83
CA PRO A 78 -0.38 -8.56 -4.40
C PRO A 78 -1.58 -7.94 -3.66
N PRO A 79 -1.78 -8.25 -2.36
CA PRO A 79 -2.77 -7.57 -1.52
C PRO A 79 -2.47 -6.09 -1.35
N GLU A 80 -3.47 -5.21 -1.26
CA GLU A 80 -3.35 -3.78 -0.93
C GLU A 80 -3.82 -3.49 0.50
N ALA A 81 -3.28 -2.41 1.08
CA ALA A 81 -3.73 -1.85 2.35
C ALA A 81 -3.24 -0.42 2.53
N ASP A 82 -3.86 0.31 3.45
CA ASP A 82 -3.42 1.63 3.89
C ASP A 82 -2.71 1.55 5.24
N PRO A 83 -1.63 2.32 5.47
CA PRO A 83 -0.97 2.35 6.77
C PRO A 83 -1.80 3.10 7.82
N ILE A 84 -1.79 2.62 9.06
CA ILE A 84 -2.33 3.34 10.22
C ILE A 84 -1.16 4.03 10.93
N SER A 85 -1.12 5.37 10.89
CA SER A 85 -0.09 6.14 11.60
C SER A 85 -0.09 5.84 13.10
N GLN A 86 1.08 5.58 13.67
CA GLN A 86 1.26 5.25 15.08
C GLN A 86 1.89 6.41 15.85
N THR A 87 1.55 6.50 17.13
CA THR A 87 2.22 7.36 18.10
C THR A 87 2.68 6.50 19.27
N VAL A 88 3.94 6.64 19.68
CA VAL A 88 4.60 5.79 20.67
C VAL A 88 5.41 6.67 21.61
N LYS A 89 5.43 6.35 22.90
CA LYS A 89 6.30 7.07 23.84
C LYS A 89 7.76 6.65 23.67
N LEU A 90 8.67 7.59 23.92
CA LEU A 90 10.12 7.35 23.85
C LEU A 90 10.53 6.11 24.66
N GLY A 91 11.15 5.15 23.99
CA GLY A 91 11.63 3.90 24.58
C GLY A 91 10.55 2.84 24.86
N GLU A 92 9.28 3.13 24.64
CA GLU A 92 8.21 2.12 24.77
C GLU A 92 8.23 1.13 23.61
N ALA A 93 7.87 -0.11 23.91
CA ALA A 93 7.86 -1.18 22.92
C ALA A 93 6.83 -0.91 21.80
N PHE A 94 7.27 -1.02 20.55
CA PHE A 94 6.38 -0.92 19.40
C PHE A 94 5.44 -2.14 19.32
N PRO A 95 4.14 -1.95 18.95
CA PRO A 95 3.21 -3.05 18.77
C PRO A 95 3.72 -4.10 17.77
N LYS A 96 3.65 -5.37 18.15
CA LYS A 96 4.09 -6.49 17.30
C LYS A 96 2.98 -7.07 16.43
N ASP A 97 1.72 -6.75 16.72
CA ASP A 97 0.60 -7.19 15.89
C ASP A 97 0.60 -6.42 14.57
N ALA A 98 1.27 -6.98 13.57
CA ALA A 98 1.39 -6.36 12.25
C ALA A 98 0.04 -6.08 11.59
N LYS A 99 -0.99 -6.87 11.89
CA LYS A 99 -2.33 -6.70 11.32
C LYS A 99 -3.02 -5.44 11.83
N SER A 100 -2.75 -5.03 13.08
CA SER A 100 -3.35 -3.82 13.67
C SER A 100 -2.74 -2.52 13.14
N LEU A 101 -1.69 -2.58 12.33
CA LEU A 101 -0.96 -1.43 11.81
C LEU A 101 -1.41 -1.00 10.41
N VAL A 102 -2.34 -1.74 9.82
CA VAL A 102 -2.87 -1.49 8.46
C VAL A 102 -4.39 -1.57 8.44
N THR A 103 -5.01 -0.87 7.49
CA THR A 103 -6.46 -0.85 7.28
C THR A 103 -6.78 -0.96 5.79
N ASN A 104 -8.07 -0.98 5.44
CA ASN A 104 -8.56 -1.03 4.05
C ASN A 104 -7.93 -2.16 3.24
N VAL A 105 -7.73 -3.31 3.90
CA VAL A 105 -7.05 -4.45 3.26
C VAL A 105 -7.93 -5.03 2.16
N TYR A 106 -7.34 -5.18 0.98
CA TYR A 106 -7.98 -5.71 -0.21
C TYR A 106 -7.07 -6.71 -0.91
N ASP A 107 -7.67 -7.74 -1.50
CA ASP A 107 -6.97 -8.67 -2.38
C ASP A 107 -7.98 -9.21 -3.41
N ASN A 108 -7.56 -9.42 -4.65
CA ASN A 108 -8.41 -9.92 -5.73
C ASN A 108 -8.83 -11.40 -5.53
N ALA A 109 -8.06 -12.20 -4.77
CA ALA A 109 -8.44 -13.54 -4.32
C ALA A 109 -9.16 -13.55 -2.97
N GLY A 110 -9.34 -12.38 -2.35
CA GLY A 110 -10.01 -12.21 -1.08
C GLY A 110 -9.06 -12.26 0.13
N VAL A 111 -9.54 -11.74 1.26
CA VAL A 111 -8.69 -11.40 2.41
C VAL A 111 -8.54 -12.47 3.48
N ALA A 112 -9.23 -13.61 3.33
CA ALA A 112 -9.31 -14.63 4.38
C ALA A 112 -7.96 -15.33 4.68
N ASN A 113 -7.09 -15.42 3.68
CA ASN A 113 -5.84 -16.19 3.74
C ASN A 113 -4.59 -15.29 3.66
N LEU A 114 -4.71 -14.04 4.11
CA LEU A 114 -3.58 -13.12 4.16
C LEU A 114 -2.75 -13.34 5.45
N SER A 115 -1.43 -13.31 5.31
CA SER A 115 -0.50 -13.23 6.44
C SER A 115 0.10 -11.84 6.56
N TYR A 116 0.30 -11.39 7.79
CA TYR A 116 0.87 -10.08 8.12
C TYR A 116 2.16 -10.28 8.93
N GLU A 117 3.24 -9.65 8.50
CA GLU A 117 4.55 -9.76 9.16
C GLU A 117 5.14 -8.37 9.36
N LEU A 118 5.57 -8.07 10.57
CA LEU A 118 6.34 -6.87 10.86
C LEU A 118 7.80 -7.15 10.51
N ILE A 119 8.24 -6.71 9.32
CA ILE A 119 9.58 -7.01 8.79
C ILE A 119 10.62 -5.95 9.16
N THR A 120 10.17 -4.75 9.53
CA THR A 120 11.03 -3.67 10.05
C THR A 120 10.34 -2.99 11.22
N GLU A 121 11.06 -2.89 12.33
CA GLU A 121 10.62 -2.14 13.50
C GLU A 121 11.16 -0.70 13.47
N PRO A 122 10.38 0.28 13.97
CA PRO A 122 10.85 1.65 14.08
C PRO A 122 11.87 1.77 15.21
N ASP A 123 12.83 2.67 15.05
CA ASP A 123 13.69 3.07 16.16
C ASP A 123 12.92 3.98 17.12
N VAL A 124 12.56 3.42 18.28
CA VAL A 124 11.83 4.12 19.35
C VAL A 124 12.76 4.79 20.37
N SER A 125 14.07 4.80 20.14
CA SER A 125 15.06 5.35 21.09
C SER A 125 15.25 6.87 20.98
N GLN A 126 14.67 7.51 19.96
CA GLN A 126 14.79 8.94 19.70
C GLN A 126 13.42 9.55 19.40
N ILE A 127 13.16 10.76 19.93
CA ILE A 127 11.96 11.53 19.59
C ILE A 127 12.01 11.93 18.11
N GLY A 128 10.87 11.83 17.45
CA GLY A 128 10.73 12.28 16.07
C GLY A 128 9.95 11.30 15.21
N TYR A 129 10.28 11.29 13.93
CA TYR A 129 9.67 10.44 12.94
C TYR A 129 10.53 9.20 12.67
N ALA A 130 9.89 8.03 12.69
CA ALA A 130 10.43 6.76 12.24
C ALA A 130 9.39 6.02 11.38
N THR A 131 9.79 4.87 10.84
CA THR A 131 8.90 4.02 10.07
C THR A 131 8.98 2.57 10.52
N ALA A 132 7.84 1.90 10.48
CA ALA A 132 7.75 0.44 10.55
C ALA A 132 7.36 -0.09 9.16
N VAL A 133 7.64 -1.37 8.87
CA VAL A 133 7.22 -1.98 7.59
C VAL A 133 6.46 -3.27 7.87
N VAL A 134 5.22 -3.32 7.37
CA VAL A 134 4.36 -4.51 7.42
C VAL A 134 4.33 -5.14 6.04
N ARG A 135 4.72 -6.40 5.95
CA ARG A 135 4.51 -7.23 4.77
C ARG A 135 3.16 -7.93 4.85
N ILE A 136 2.33 -7.76 3.84
CA ILE A 136 1.10 -8.52 3.64
C ILE A 136 1.36 -9.51 2.50
N THR A 137 1.09 -10.79 2.72
CA THR A 137 1.30 -11.86 1.73
C THR A 137 0.03 -12.65 1.55
N ASP A 138 -0.34 -12.93 0.30
CA ASP A 138 -1.49 -13.76 -0.05
C ASP A 138 -1.18 -15.28 -0.01
N ALA A 139 -2.18 -16.09 -0.38
CA ALA A 139 -2.03 -17.54 -0.48
C ALA A 139 -1.11 -17.96 -1.66
N ALA A 140 -1.09 -17.19 -2.75
CA ALA A 140 -0.25 -17.41 -3.93
C ALA A 140 1.22 -16.97 -3.75
N LYS A 141 1.55 -16.36 -2.60
CA LYS A 141 2.84 -15.75 -2.25
C LYS A 141 3.16 -14.45 -2.97
N ASN A 142 2.17 -13.76 -3.54
CA ASN A 142 2.34 -12.35 -3.88
C ASN A 142 2.31 -11.53 -2.59
N TYR A 143 3.08 -10.45 -2.53
CA TYR A 143 3.21 -9.65 -1.33
C TYR A 143 3.35 -8.16 -1.62
N ARG A 144 2.99 -7.36 -0.62
CA ARG A 144 3.24 -5.92 -0.60
C ARG A 144 3.76 -5.49 0.77
N ASP A 145 4.73 -4.60 0.73
CA ASP A 145 5.31 -3.98 1.91
C ASP A 145 4.69 -2.61 2.12
N ILE A 146 4.06 -2.40 3.27
CA ILE A 146 3.36 -1.18 3.67
C ILE A 146 4.22 -0.45 4.69
N THR A 147 4.66 0.76 4.34
CA THR A 147 5.39 1.64 5.24
C THR A 147 4.43 2.34 6.18
N VAL A 148 4.57 2.08 7.48
CA VAL A 148 3.74 2.64 8.54
C VAL A 148 4.47 3.83 9.18
N PRO A 149 3.90 5.05 9.13
CA PRO A 149 4.41 6.22 9.85
C PRO A 149 4.39 6.01 11.37
N VAL A 150 5.49 6.31 12.06
CA VAL A 150 5.57 6.21 13.53
C VAL A 150 6.13 7.52 14.10
N PHE A 151 5.40 8.12 15.02
CA PHE A 151 5.77 9.36 15.71
C PHE A 151 6.14 9.03 17.16
N ILE A 152 7.40 9.23 17.51
CA ILE A 152 7.93 8.99 18.84
C ILE A 152 7.87 10.29 19.61
N GLU A 153 7.18 10.29 20.75
CA GLU A 153 6.93 11.46 21.58
C GLU A 153 7.31 11.24 23.05
N ASP A 154 7.45 12.33 23.79
CA ASP A 154 7.60 12.34 25.25
C ASP A 154 6.77 13.46 25.87
N ASP A 155 6.96 13.74 27.16
CA ASP A 155 6.22 14.79 27.87
C ASP A 155 6.54 16.22 27.39
N SER A 156 7.61 16.39 26.61
CA SER A 156 8.00 17.66 25.99
C SER A 156 7.42 17.87 24.59
N THR A 157 6.57 16.93 24.14
CA THR A 157 6.03 16.90 22.79
C THR A 157 4.57 17.36 22.77
N ASN A 158 4.26 18.28 21.86
CA ASN A 158 2.91 18.70 21.52
C ASN A 158 2.56 18.20 20.12
N SER A 159 1.48 17.43 19.98
CA SER A 159 1.07 16.87 18.68
C SER A 159 -0.41 17.04 18.43
N ASN A 160 -0.78 17.20 17.15
CA ASN A 160 -2.14 17.15 16.65
C ASN A 160 -2.20 16.23 15.41
N ASN A 161 -3.20 16.41 14.53
CA ASN A 161 -3.33 15.61 13.31
C ASN A 161 -2.42 16.07 12.17
N GLU A 162 -1.91 17.29 12.22
CA GLU A 162 -1.12 17.94 11.16
C GLU A 162 0.38 17.93 11.44
N ALA A 163 0.77 17.99 12.72
CA ALA A 163 2.16 18.11 13.13
C ALA A 163 2.46 17.54 14.52
N MET A 164 3.75 17.34 14.76
CA MET A 164 4.35 17.07 16.06
C MET A 164 5.48 18.07 16.28
N LEU A 165 5.49 18.73 17.44
CA LEU A 165 6.48 19.71 17.87
C LEU A 165 7.10 19.26 19.19
N THR A 166 8.41 19.31 19.30
CA THR A 166 9.14 19.09 20.57
C THR A 166 10.09 20.24 20.84
N SER A 167 10.34 20.47 22.13
CA SER A 167 11.26 21.49 22.65
C SER A 167 11.81 21.05 24.00
N ARG A 168 12.94 21.61 24.41
CA ARG A 168 13.54 21.41 25.74
C ARG A 168 13.66 22.74 26.46
N ASP A 169 13.50 22.68 27.77
CA ASP A 169 13.86 23.79 28.63
C ASP A 169 15.37 24.02 28.57
N PHE A 170 15.77 25.28 28.60
CA PHE A 170 17.17 25.66 28.65
C PHE A 170 17.37 26.87 29.55
N THR A 171 18.59 27.02 30.05
CA THR A 171 19.02 28.18 30.82
C THR A 171 20.24 28.78 30.16
N THR A 172 20.33 30.11 30.15
CA THR A 172 21.47 30.84 29.60
C THR A 172 21.84 32.01 30.51
N LEU A 173 23.03 32.59 30.33
CA LEU A 173 23.39 33.85 30.98
C LEU A 173 22.62 35.00 30.32
N ALA A 174 22.16 35.96 31.13
CA ALA A 174 21.43 37.12 30.64
C ALA A 174 22.21 37.93 29.59
N GLN A 175 23.55 37.98 29.71
CA GLN A 175 24.43 38.65 28.76
C GLN A 175 24.50 37.97 27.37
N ASP A 176 24.16 36.67 27.30
CA ASP A 176 24.22 35.89 26.06
C ASP A 176 22.88 35.91 25.31
N VAL A 177 21.83 36.51 25.90
CA VAL A 177 20.51 36.64 25.28
C VAL A 177 20.55 37.78 24.24
N PRO A 178 20.29 37.48 22.95
CA PRO A 178 20.28 38.52 21.92
C PRO A 178 19.15 39.53 22.14
N THR A 179 19.40 40.80 21.79
CA THR A 179 18.39 41.87 21.89
C THR A 179 17.61 42.09 20.59
N ALA A 180 18.17 41.66 19.44
CA ALA A 180 17.48 41.73 18.16
C ALA A 180 16.43 40.60 18.05
N ALA A 181 15.21 40.93 17.63
CA ALA A 181 14.09 39.99 17.65
C ALA A 181 14.35 38.71 16.83
N ALA A 182 14.91 38.83 15.63
CA ALA A 182 15.20 37.66 14.78
C ALA A 182 16.32 36.77 15.36
N GLU A 183 17.32 37.39 16.01
CA GLU A 183 18.40 36.66 16.68
C GLU A 183 17.88 35.96 17.93
N LEU A 184 16.96 36.60 18.67
CA LEU A 184 16.30 36.02 19.82
C LEU A 184 15.42 34.81 19.44
N ASP A 185 14.68 34.89 18.33
CA ASP A 185 13.89 33.76 17.83
C ASP A 185 14.80 32.56 17.51
N GLN A 186 15.87 32.79 16.75
CA GLN A 186 16.81 31.72 16.42
C GLN A 186 17.53 31.18 17.65
N PHE A 187 17.83 32.05 18.62
CA PHE A 187 18.41 31.67 19.89
C PHE A 187 17.48 30.75 20.69
N ILE A 188 16.19 31.06 20.77
CA ILE A 188 15.18 30.23 21.44
C ILE A 188 15.03 28.88 20.72
N LEU A 189 14.87 28.89 19.40
CA LEU A 189 14.71 27.66 18.61
C LEU A 189 15.93 26.73 18.76
N THR A 190 17.13 27.29 18.75
CA THR A 190 18.38 26.52 18.83
C THR A 190 18.62 25.96 20.23
N ASN A 191 18.58 26.81 21.27
CA ASN A 191 18.86 26.37 22.64
C ASN A 191 17.72 25.52 23.20
N GLY A 192 16.48 25.80 22.79
CA GLY A 192 15.33 24.97 23.09
C GLY A 192 15.25 23.68 22.30
N GLN A 193 16.25 23.38 21.45
CA GLN A 193 16.32 22.15 20.64
C GLN A 193 15.00 21.86 19.89
N VAL A 194 14.38 22.92 19.37
CA VAL A 194 13.05 22.83 18.77
C VAL A 194 13.14 21.98 17.51
N ARG A 195 12.24 20.99 17.40
CA ARG A 195 12.09 20.16 16.21
C ARG A 195 10.62 19.96 15.91
N ALA A 196 10.27 19.93 14.63
CA ALA A 196 8.89 19.70 14.20
C ALA A 196 8.81 18.79 12.98
N TRP A 197 7.78 17.96 12.95
CA TRP A 197 7.48 17.05 11.84
C TRP A 197 6.02 17.18 11.43
N SER A 198 5.77 17.14 10.13
CA SER A 198 4.42 17.06 9.59
C SER A 198 3.86 15.64 9.72
N LYS A 199 2.55 15.52 9.96
CA LYS A 199 1.83 14.25 10.06
C LYS A 199 0.89 14.10 8.85
N PRO A 200 0.81 12.89 8.25
CA PRO A 200 1.52 11.66 8.61
C PRO A 200 2.88 11.49 7.91
N SER A 201 3.30 12.43 7.05
CA SER A 201 4.46 12.24 6.16
C SER A 201 5.80 12.14 6.87
N GLY A 202 5.92 12.70 8.08
CA GLY A 202 7.17 12.76 8.81
C GLY A 202 8.17 13.77 8.28
N ALA A 203 7.77 14.67 7.37
CA ALA A 203 8.69 15.65 6.83
C ALA A 203 9.09 16.68 7.91
N ASP A 204 10.38 17.01 7.98
CA ASP A 204 10.91 18.03 8.88
C ASP A 204 10.37 19.41 8.48
N ILE A 205 9.66 20.04 9.41
CA ILE A 205 9.05 21.36 9.27
C ILE A 205 9.55 22.31 10.37
N THR A 206 10.70 22.02 10.97
CA THR A 206 11.28 22.82 12.06
C THR A 206 11.48 24.28 11.64
N ASN A 207 11.82 24.52 10.37
CA ASN A 207 11.99 25.86 9.81
C ASN A 207 10.67 26.65 9.65
N GLN A 208 9.51 26.03 9.88
CA GLN A 208 8.20 26.68 9.84
C GLN A 208 7.68 27.05 11.24
N VAL A 209 8.41 26.70 12.30
CA VAL A 209 8.01 27.03 13.67
C VAL A 209 8.20 28.52 13.93
N LEU A 210 7.17 29.16 14.48
CA LEU A 210 7.16 30.59 14.83
C LEU A 210 7.05 30.78 16.34
N ILE A 211 7.87 31.68 16.89
CA ILE A 211 7.79 32.07 18.29
C ILE A 211 6.80 33.23 18.43
N THR A 212 5.59 32.94 18.93
CA THR A 212 4.51 33.92 19.08
C THR A 212 4.51 34.63 20.43
N ASP A 213 5.12 34.03 21.45
CA ASP A 213 5.27 34.60 22.79
C ASP A 213 6.69 34.35 23.28
N LYS A 214 7.31 35.39 23.86
CA LYS A 214 8.71 35.41 24.30
C LYS A 214 8.84 35.61 25.81
N GLY A 215 7.71 35.64 26.53
CA GLY A 215 7.65 35.95 27.95
C GLY A 215 7.87 37.43 28.24
N GLY A 216 6.92 38.03 28.96
CA GLY A 216 6.95 39.39 29.49
C GLY A 216 6.12 39.47 30.77
#